data_AF-A0AAW3NCJ4-F1
#
_entry.id   AF-A0AAW3NCJ4-F1
#
_cell.length_a   1.000
_cell.length_b   1.000
_cell.length_c   1.000
_cell.angle_alpha   90.00
_cell.angle_beta   90.00
_cell.angle_gamma   90.00
#
_symmetry.space_group_name_H-M   'P 1'
#
loop_
_entity.id
_entity.type
_entity.pdbx_description
1 polymer ?
#
loop_
_entity_poly.entity_id
_entity_poly.type
_entity_poly.pdbx_seq_one_letter_code
_entity_poly.pdbx_strand_id
1 'polypeptide(L)'
;MQLPQSQGELIRWARGERTQAEFAATHGIDKSCLSRYEAEKLGAPTKLINYCLRELASAALTEAETRDNLGGALESAKRTVALLERLTIT
;
A
#
# COMPACT_ATOMS: atom_id res chain seq x y z
N MET A 1 -4.67 -6.04 2.47
CA MET A 1 -4.92 -4.93 1.53
C MET A 1 -5.69 -5.44 0.31
N GLN A 2 -6.71 -4.74 -0.19
CA GLN A 2 -7.31 -5.08 -1.50
C GLN A 2 -6.48 -4.40 -2.60
N LEU A 3 -5.95 -5.20 -3.54
CA LEU A 3 -5.17 -4.69 -4.66
C LEU A 3 -6.10 -4.03 -5.70
N PRO A 4 -5.75 -2.83 -6.20
CA PRO A 4 -6.54 -2.17 -7.24
C PRO A 4 -6.59 -3.03 -8.50
N GLN A 5 -7.79 -3.21 -9.06
CA GLN A 5 -8.05 -4.03 -10.26
C GLN A 5 -8.24 -3.19 -11.53
N SER A 6 -8.24 -1.87 -11.39
CA SER A 6 -8.54 -0.95 -12.47
C SER A 6 -7.66 0.30 -12.41
N GLN A 7 -7.63 1.07 -13.50
CA GLN A 7 -6.89 2.33 -13.54
C GLN A 7 -7.47 3.32 -12.50
N GLY A 8 -8.80 3.45 -12.47
CA GLY A 8 -9.48 4.34 -11.55
C GLY A 8 -9.28 3.94 -10.08
N GLU A 9 -9.24 2.63 -9.80
CA GLU A 9 -8.89 2.12 -8.48
C GLU A 9 -7.43 2.39 -8.11
N LEU A 10 -6.50 2.17 -9.03
CA LEU A 10 -5.07 2.41 -8.79
C LEU A 10 -4.79 3.88 -8.46
N ILE A 11 -5.42 4.80 -9.18
CA ILE A 11 -5.27 6.25 -8.95
C ILE A 11 -5.88 6.64 -7.60
N ARG A 12 -7.08 6.17 -7.28
CA ARG A 12 -7.73 6.45 -5.98
C ARG A 12 -6.92 5.86 -4.81
N TRP A 13 -6.39 4.66 -4.99
CA TRP A 13 -5.52 4.00 -4.02
C TRP A 13 -4.25 4.83 -3.77
N ALA A 14 -3.55 5.24 -4.83
CA ALA A 14 -2.32 6.04 -4.71
C ALA A 14 -2.60 7.43 -4.14
N ARG A 15 -3.74 8.03 -4.48
CA ARG A 15 -4.16 9.32 -3.92
C ARG A 15 -4.38 9.25 -2.41
N GLY A 16 -4.98 8.15 -1.93
CA GLY A 16 -5.37 8.00 -0.53
C GLY A 16 -6.36 9.08 -0.10
N GLU A 17 -6.12 9.67 1.07
CA GLU A 17 -6.99 10.72 1.65
C GLU A 17 -6.82 12.10 1.00
N ARG A 18 -5.81 12.29 0.14
CA ARG A 18 -5.60 13.57 -0.56
C ARG A 18 -6.81 13.89 -1.43
N THR A 19 -7.18 15.16 -1.52
CA THR A 19 -8.22 15.59 -2.45
C THR A 19 -7.76 15.44 -3.90
N GLN A 20 -8.71 15.36 -4.85
CA GLN A 20 -8.37 15.36 -6.27
C GLN A 20 -7.57 16.60 -6.68
N ALA A 21 -7.85 17.77 -6.08
CA ALA A 21 -7.15 19.00 -6.41
C ALA A 21 -5.68 18.95 -5.99
N GLU A 22 -5.40 18.52 -4.75
CA GLU A 22 -4.03 18.41 -4.22
C GLU A 22 -3.21 17.39 -4.99
N PHE A 23 -3.79 16.22 -5.27
CA PHE A 23 -3.12 15.17 -6.02
C PHE A 23 -2.83 15.61 -7.46
N ALA A 24 -3.81 16.22 -8.12
CA ALA A 24 -3.63 16.72 -9.48
C ALA A 24 -2.54 17.80 -9.55
N ALA A 25 -2.53 18.74 -8.60
CA ALA A 25 -1.50 19.78 -8.50
C ALA A 25 -0.09 19.19 -8.31
N THR A 26 0.05 18.15 -7.49
CA THR A 26 1.34 17.46 -7.24
C THR A 26 1.90 16.81 -8.51
N HIS A 27 1.02 16.38 -9.42
CA HIS A 27 1.41 15.73 -10.67
C HIS A 27 1.37 16.66 -11.89
N GLY A 28 1.06 17.95 -11.71
CA GLY A 28 0.95 18.91 -12.81
C GLY A 28 -0.18 18.59 -13.79
N ILE A 29 -1.31 18.07 -13.29
CA ILE A 29 -2.47 17.65 -14.07
C ILE A 29 -3.67 18.49 -13.66
N ASP A 30 -4.60 18.74 -14.58
CA ASP A 30 -5.88 19.36 -14.25
C ASP A 30 -6.77 18.43 -13.40
N LYS A 31 -7.42 19.00 -12.38
CA LYS A 31 -8.37 18.27 -11.52
C LYS A 31 -9.53 17.65 -12.31
N SER A 32 -9.96 18.29 -13.40
CA SER A 32 -11.01 17.76 -14.29
C SER A 32 -10.54 16.51 -15.05
N CYS A 33 -9.29 16.51 -15.54
CA CYS A 33 -8.65 15.35 -16.15
C CYS A 33 -8.52 14.21 -15.14
N LEU A 34 -8.03 14.49 -13.93
CA LEU A 34 -7.93 13.50 -12.85
C LEU A 34 -9.29 12.86 -12.54
N SER A 35 -10.35 13.65 -12.42
CA SER A 35 -11.69 13.13 -12.17
C SER A 35 -12.16 12.18 -13.28
N ARG A 36 -11.78 12.40 -14.54
CA ARG A 36 -12.12 11.51 -15.65
C ARG A 36 -11.25 10.25 -15.66
N TYR A 37 -10.00 10.34 -15.22
CA TYR A 37 -9.12 9.18 -15.05
C TYR A 37 -9.63 8.25 -13.95
N GLU A 38 -10.04 8.80 -12.81
CA GLU A 38 -10.59 8.04 -11.68
C GLU A 38 -11.94 7.40 -12.01
N ALA A 39 -12.76 8.07 -12.82
CA ALA A 39 -14.04 7.56 -13.30
C ALA A 39 -13.91 6.68 -14.56
N GLU A 40 -12.69 6.43 -15.04
CA GLU A 40 -12.39 5.62 -16.24
C GLU A 40 -13.05 6.13 -17.53
N LYS A 41 -13.40 7.42 -17.55
CA LYS A 41 -13.93 8.14 -18.72
C LYS A 41 -12.83 8.67 -19.64
N LEU A 42 -11.57 8.54 -19.22
CA LEU A 42 -10.38 8.92 -19.96
C LEU A 42 -9.18 8.10 -19.47
N GLY A 43 -8.31 7.68 -20.39
CA GLY A 43 -7.04 7.05 -20.03
C GLY A 43 -6.10 8.05 -19.36
N ALA A 44 -5.49 7.66 -18.25
CA ALA A 44 -4.50 8.49 -17.56
C ALA A 44 -3.16 8.48 -18.31
N PRO A 45 -2.38 9.57 -18.23
CA PRO A 45 -1.03 9.61 -18.77
C PRO A 45 -0.16 8.51 -18.14
N THR A 46 0.66 7.85 -18.95
CA THR A 46 1.56 6.77 -18.50
C THR A 46 2.44 7.19 -17.32
N LYS A 47 2.88 8.45 -17.29
CA LYS A 47 3.65 8.99 -16.16
C LYS A 47 2.91 8.89 -14.82
N LEU A 48 1.61 9.16 -14.81
CA LEU A 48 0.78 9.05 -13.61
C LEU A 48 0.60 7.59 -13.20
N ILE A 49 0.35 6.70 -14.17
CA ILE A 49 0.22 5.26 -13.91
C ILE A 49 1.51 4.67 -13.33
N ASN A 50 2.66 5.01 -13.92
CA ASN A 50 3.97 4.56 -13.43
C ASN A 50 4.28 5.10 -12.03
N TYR A 51 3.79 6.29 -11.67
CA TYR A 51 3.86 6.77 -10.30
C TYR A 51 3.01 5.88 -9.38
N CYS A 52 1.73 5.69 -9.69
CA CYS A 52 0.83 4.91 -8.84
C CYS A 52 1.29 3.45 -8.66
N LEU A 53 1.84 2.83 -9.71
CA LEU A 53 2.41 1.48 -9.64
C LEU A 53 3.64 1.40 -8.71
N ARG A 54 4.48 2.43 -8.67
CA ARG A 54 5.63 2.47 -7.75
C ARG A 54 5.19 2.59 -6.30
N GLU A 55 4.19 3.42 -6.02
CA GLU A 55 3.61 3.50 -4.68
C GLU A 55 3.03 2.15 -4.25
N LEU A 56 2.31 1.47 -5.16
CA LEU A 56 1.74 0.14 -4.89
C LEU A 56 2.83 -0.91 -4.63
N ALA A 57 3.88 -0.93 -5.44
CA ALA A 57 5.00 -1.84 -5.25
C ALA A 57 5.72 -1.59 -3.91
N SER A 58 5.95 -0.33 -3.56
CA SER A 58 6.57 0.05 -2.27
C SER A 58 5.74 -0.40 -1.08
N ALA A 59 4.41 -0.23 -1.14
CA ALA A 59 3.51 -0.69 -0.09
C ALA A 59 3.50 -2.22 0.03
N ALA A 60 3.48 -2.94 -1.10
CA ALA A 60 3.51 -4.39 -1.12
C ALA A 60 4.81 -4.96 -0.53
N LEU A 61 5.96 -4.34 -0.83
CA LEU A 61 7.26 -4.71 -0.24
C LEU A 61 7.26 -4.50 1.27
N THR A 62 6.77 -3.35 1.75
CA THR A 62 6.69 -3.03 3.18
C THR A 62 5.80 -4.03 3.93
N GLU A 63 4.66 -4.42 3.35
CA GLU A 63 3.76 -5.43 3.94
C GLU A 63 4.39 -6.84 3.97
N ALA A 64 5.22 -7.17 2.98
CA ALA A 64 5.96 -8.43 2.97
C ALA A 64 7.04 -8.47 4.07
N GLU A 65 7.85 -7.41 4.16
CA GLU A 65 8.89 -7.27 5.21
C GLU A 65 8.28 -7.26 6.62
N THR A 66 7.16 -6.56 6.80
CA THR A 66 6.46 -6.53 8.10
C THR A 66 5.97 -7.92 8.49
N ARG A 67 5.41 -8.69 7.55
CA ARG A 67 4.95 -10.06 7.81
C ARG A 67 6.11 -10.99 8.19
N ASP A 68 7.24 -10.88 7.50
CA ASP A 68 8.42 -11.70 7.79
C ASP A 68 8.99 -11.38 9.19
N ASN A 69 9.12 -10.09 9.52
CA ASN A 69 9.56 -9.64 10.85
C ASN A 69 8.61 -10.10 11.97
N LEU A 70 7.29 -10.05 11.73
CA LEU A 70 6.29 -10.50 12.70
C LEU A 70 6.42 -12.01 12.98
N GLY A 71 6.70 -12.81 11.94
CA GLY A 71 6.96 -14.24 12.08
C GLY A 71 8.17 -14.53 12.97
N GLY A 72 9.28 -13.84 12.73
CA GLY A 72 10.48 -13.95 13.57
C GLY A 72 10.26 -13.56 15.03
N ALA A 73 9.50 -12.48 15.27
CA ALA A 73 9.14 -12.04 16.62
C ALA A 73 8.25 -13.06 17.34
N LEU A 74 7.25 -13.63 16.65
CA LEU A 74 6.36 -14.64 17.21
C LEU A 74 7.11 -15.93 17.57
N GLU A 75 8.01 -16.40 16.70
CA GLU A 75 8.83 -17.59 16.99
C GLU A 75 9.80 -17.35 18.15
N SER A 76 10.28 -16.13 18.32
CA SER A 76 11.08 -15.76 19.49
C SER A 76 10.25 -15.79 20.77
N ALA A 77 9.04 -15.21 20.74
CA ALA A 77 8.11 -15.24 21.88
C ALA A 77 7.73 -16.67 22.28
N LYS A 78 7.42 -17.55 21.31
CA LYS A 78 7.13 -18.97 21.57
C LYS A 78 8.28 -19.68 22.27
N ARG A 79 9.53 -19.44 21.83
CA ARG A 79 10.73 -20.03 22.47
C ARG A 79 10.91 -19.53 23.90
N THR A 80 10.69 -18.24 24.14
CA THR A 80 10.74 -17.66 25.49
C THR A 80 9.69 -18.28 26.40
N VAL A 81 8.44 -18.42 25.94
CA VAL A 81 7.35 -19.05 26.70
C VAL A 81 7.70 -20.50 27.04
N ALA A 82 8.14 -21.30 26.05
CA ALA A 82 8.51 -22.69 26.27
C ALA A 82 9.67 -22.86 27.28
N LEU A 83 10.61 -21.92 27.33
CA LEU A 83 11.67 -21.91 28.33
C LEU A 83 11.09 -21.65 29.73
N LEU A 84 10.23 -20.65 29.87
CA LEU A 84 9.60 -20.30 31.14
C LEU A 84 8.75 -21.45 31.67
N GLU A 85 7.95 -22.09 30.81
CA GLU A 85 7.15 -23.27 31.16
C GLU A 85 8.00 -24.41 31.73
N ARG A 86 9.16 -24.69 31.11
CA ARG A 86 10.10 -25.70 31.63
C ARG A 86 10.67 -25.33 32.99
N LEU A 87 10.97 -24.04 33.22
CA LEU A 87 11.51 -23.57 34.49
C LEU A 87 10.46 -23.56 35.61
N THR A 88 9.18 -23.37 35.29
CA THR A 88 8.09 -23.39 36.28
C THR A 88 7.66 -24.79 36.73
N ILE A 89 8.08 -25.85 36.03
CA ILE A 89 7.75 -27.25 36.39
C ILE A 89 8.83 -27.86 37.31
N THR A 90 9.85 -27.09 37.72
CA THR A 90 10.89 -27.49 38.69
C THR A 90 10.63 -26.83 40.04
#